data_AF-A0A2N2Z8R7-F1
#
_entry.id   AF-A0A2N2Z8R7-F1
#
_cell.length_a   1.000
_cell.length_b   1.000
_cell.length_c   1.000
_cell.angle_alpha   90.00
_cell.angle_beta   90.00
_cell.angle_gamma   90.00
#
_symmetry.space_group_name_H-M   'P 1'
#
loop_
_entity.id
_entity.type
_entity.pdbx_description
1 polymer ?
#
loop_
_entity_poly.entity_id
_entity_poly.type
_entity_poly.pdbx_seq_one_letter_code
_entity_poly.pdbx_strand_id
1 'polypeptide(L)' 'MKTLIINTNSTSDFNLLLELAKRLKLTTKVVEEKENRYNAETEKAIKEVKSGKTTKISLTEFRKQLY' A
#
# COMPACT_ATOMS: atom_id res chain seq x y z
N MET A 1 6.31 20.23 12.52
CA MET A 1 5.23 19.33 12.97
C MET A 1 5.79 17.93 13.12
N LYS A 2 5.41 17.21 14.18
CA LYS A 2 5.81 15.80 14.36
C LYS A 2 4.60 14.93 14.01
N THR A 3 4.80 13.94 13.15
CA THR A 3 3.76 13.02 12.71
C THR A 3 4.07 11.63 13.25
N LEU A 4 3.07 10.98 13.85
CA LEU A 4 3.14 9.60 14.31
C LEU A 4 2.28 8.74 13.38
N ILE A 5 2.85 7.66 12.85
CA ILE A 5 2.14 6.67 12.03
C ILE A 5 1.92 5.43 12.89
N ILE A 6 0.68 4.99 12.98
CA ILE A 6 0.28 3.82 13.78
C ILE A 6 -0.41 2.83 12.85
N ASN A 7 0.12 1.62 12.78
CA ASN A 7 -0.50 0.49 12.09
C ASN A 7 -1.12 -0.42 13.14
N THR A 8 -2.40 -0.77 12.98
CA THR A 8 -3.10 -1.70 13.85
C THR A 8 -3.86 -2.71 13.01
N ASN A 9 -3.78 -3.98 13.39
CA ASN A 9 -4.52 -5.08 12.76
C ASN A 9 -5.84 -5.36 13.51
N SER A 10 -6.08 -4.66 14.63
CA SER A 10 -7.22 -4.84 15.53
C SER A 10 -8.19 -3.66 15.39
N THR A 11 -9.42 -3.96 15.00
CA THR A 11 -10.48 -2.96 14.83
C THR A 11 -10.88 -2.29 16.16
N SER A 12 -10.85 -3.03 17.27
CA SER A 12 -11.16 -2.47 18.59
C SER A 12 -10.13 -1.43 19.02
N ASP A 13 -8.84 -1.76 18.82
CA ASP A 13 -7.74 -0.88 19.23
C ASP A 13 -7.69 0.36 18.34
N PHE A 14 -8.01 0.21 17.05
CA PHE A 14 -8.15 1.33 16.13
C PHE A 14 -9.24 2.31 16.59
N ASN A 15 -10.41 1.80 16.96
CA ASN A 15 -11.52 2.63 17.44
C ASN A 15 -11.16 3.36 18.73
N LEU A 16 -10.49 2.68 19.66
CA LEU A 16 -10.03 3.28 20.90
C LEU A 16 -9.01 4.41 20.64
N LEU A 17 -8.07 4.21 19.71
CA LEU A 17 -7.13 5.25 19.31
C LEU A 17 -7.83 6.46 18.67
N LEU A 18 -8.84 6.22 17.82
CA LEU A 18 -9.65 7.29 17.22
C LEU A 18 -10.41 8.09 18.28
N GLU A 19 -11.04 7.43 19.25
CA GLU A 19 -11.75 8.11 20.33
C GLU A 19 -10.82 8.93 21.22
N LEU A 20 -9.65 8.38 21.58
CA LEU A 20 -8.65 9.10 22.35
C LEU A 20 -8.16 10.34 21.60
N ALA A 21 -7.88 10.20 20.29
CA ALA A 21 -7.46 11.33 19.46
C ALA A 21 -8.52 12.43 19.39
N LYS A 22 -9.81 12.07 19.29
CA LYS A 22 -10.93 13.03 19.35
C LYS A 22 -10.98 13.76 20.68
N ARG A 23 -10.84 13.05 21.82
CA ARG A 23 -10.83 13.65 23.16
C ARG A 23 -9.68 14.62 23.35
N LEU A 24 -8.51 14.27 22.82
CA LEU A 24 -7.30 15.11 22.88
C LEU A 24 -7.25 16.21 21.81
N LYS A 25 -8.29 16.33 20.96
CA LYS A 25 -8.37 17.29 19.84
C LYS A 25 -7.18 17.20 18.88
N LEU A 26 -6.66 15.99 18.67
CA LEU A 26 -5.58 15.73 17.72
C LEU A 26 -6.12 15.68 16.29
N THR A 27 -5.36 16.22 15.35
CA THR A 27 -5.63 16.04 13.92
C THR A 27 -5.25 14.62 13.50
N THR A 28 -6.22 13.84 13.04
CA THR A 28 -6.01 12.47 12.56
C THR A 28 -6.35 12.33 11.09
N LYS A 29 -5.62 11.43 10.40
CA LYS A 29 -5.93 11.02 9.04
C LYS A 29 -5.95 9.50 9.00
N VAL A 30 -7.13 8.93 8.79
CA VAL A 30 -7.28 7.49 8.58
C VAL A 30 -6.84 7.17 7.15
N VAL A 31 -5.92 6.23 7.02
CA VAL A 31 -5.49 5.70 5.74
C VAL A 31 -5.89 4.24 5.72
N GLU A 32 -6.94 3.92 4.97
CA GLU A 32 -7.27 2.53 4.66
C GLU A 32 -6.26 2.05 3.60
N GLU A 33 -5.53 0.98 3.91
CA GLU A 33 -4.86 0.22 2.85
C GLU A 33 -5.97 -0.38 1.98
N LYS A 34 -6.22 0.27 0.83
CA LYS A 34 -7.09 -0.31 -0.19
C LYS A 34 -6.55 -1.69 -0.54
N GLU A 35 -7.46 -2.66 -0.68
CA GLU A 35 -7.16 -3.97 -1.21
C GLU A 35 -6.22 -3.87 -2.41
N ASN A 36 -5.27 -4.79 -2.44
CA ASN A 36 -4.33 -4.93 -3.53
C ASN A 36 -5.07 -4.89 -4.86
N ARG A 37 -4.80 -3.85 -5.65
CA ARG A 37 -5.47 -3.60 -6.95
C ARG A 37 -5.27 -4.74 -7.96
N TYR A 38 -4.38 -5.67 -7.65
CA TYR A 38 -3.88 -6.68 -8.54
C TYR A 38 -3.95 -8.06 -7.87
N ASN A 39 -4.10 -9.12 -8.66
CA ASN A 39 -4.00 -10.48 -8.15
C ASN A 39 -2.58 -10.78 -7.63
N ALA A 40 -2.43 -11.85 -6.85
CA ALA A 40 -1.16 -12.19 -6.19
C ALA A 40 0.02 -12.33 -7.17
N GLU A 41 -0.21 -12.86 -8.37
CA GLU A 41 0.82 -13.03 -9.39
C GLU A 41 1.31 -11.70 -9.95
N THR A 42 0.38 -10.81 -10.30
CA THR A 42 0.69 -9.47 -10.81
C THR A 42 1.42 -8.66 -9.77
N GLU A 43 1.05 -8.81 -8.50
CA GLU A 43 1.69 -8.09 -7.42
C GLU A 43 3.11 -8.57 -7.15
N LYS A 44 3.34 -9.88 -7.24
CA LYS A 44 4.68 -10.47 -7.20
C LYS A 44 5.53 -9.94 -8.36
N ALA A 45 5.00 -9.91 -9.57
CA ALA A 45 5.68 -9.34 -10.74
C ALA A 45 6.02 -7.86 -10.55
N ILE A 46 5.12 -7.05 -9.99
CA ILE A 46 5.40 -5.63 -9.68
C ILE A 46 6.51 -5.49 -8.64
N LYS A 47 6.50 -6.32 -7.58
CA LYS A 47 7.56 -6.32 -6.54
C LYS A 47 8.92 -6.73 -7.13
N GLU A 48 8.94 -7.72 -8.02
CA GLU A 48 10.14 -8.15 -8.75
C GLU A 48 10.67 -7.05 -9.68
N VAL A 49 9.77 -6.35 -10.37
CA VAL A 49 10.14 -5.20 -11.21
C VAL A 49 10.73 -4.06 -10.38
N LYS A 50 10.08 -3.70 -9.28
CA LYS A 50 10.55 -2.63 -8.37
C LYS A 50 11.89 -2.97 -7.70
N SER A 51 12.15 -4.25 -7.43
CA SER A 51 13.40 -4.72 -6.84
C SER A 51 14.55 -4.86 -7.86
N GLY A 52 14.31 -4.53 -9.14
CA GLY A 52 15.35 -4.54 -10.17
C GLY A 52 15.77 -5.94 -10.62
N LYS A 53 15.01 -6.99 -10.27
CA LYS A 53 15.28 -8.39 -10.67
C LYS A 53 14.74 -8.73 -12.06
N THR A 54 14.38 -7.73 -12.84
CA THR A 54 13.71 -7.85 -14.13
C THR A 54 14.64 -7.37 -15.25
N THR A 55 14.56 -8.02 -16.40
CA THR A 55 15.17 -7.57 -17.65
C THR A 55 14.37 -6.41 -18.24
N LYS A 56 15.03 -5.26 -18.43
CA LYS A 56 14.45 -4.17 -19.21
C LYS A 56 14.29 -4.64 -20.66
N ILE A 57 13.06 -4.64 -21.15
CA ILE A 57 12.74 -4.86 -22.56
C ILE A 57 12.16 -3.58 -23.16
N SER A 58 12.31 -3.42 -24.47
CA SER A 58 11.68 -2.30 -25.18
C SER A 58 10.16 -2.49 -25.28
N LEU A 59 9.41 -1.40 -25.43
CA LEU A 59 7.97 -1.46 -25.64
C LEU A 59 7.61 -2.28 -26.89
N THR A 60 8.45 -2.23 -27.92
CA THR A 60 8.28 -2.98 -29.16
C THR A 60 8.42 -4.48 -28.95
N GLU A 61 9.39 -4.91 -28.14
CA GLU A 61 9.57 -6.33 -27.79
C GLU A 61 8.44 -6.84 -26.90
N PHE A 62 8.01 -6.04 -25.93
CA PHE A 62 6.85 -6.38 -25.10
C PHE A 62 5.59 -6.60 -25.94
N ARG A 63 5.33 -5.72 -26.91
CA ARG A 63 4.17 -5.83 -27.81
C ARG A 63 4.17 -7.11 -28.65
N LYS A 64 5.34 -7.65 -29.00
CA LYS A 64 5.47 -8.92 -29.73
C LYS A 64 5.14 -10.16 -28.89
N GLN A 65 5.01 -10.03 -27.57
CA GLN A 65 4.62 -11.14 -26.70
C GLN A 65 3.11 -11.22 -26.50
N LEU A 66 2.35 -10.21 -26.97
CA LEU A 66 0.90 -10.12 -26.83
C LEU A 66 0.13 -10.65 -28.06
N TYR A 67 0.82 -10.87 -29.17
CA TYR A 67 0.30 -11.32 -30.47
C TYR A 67 1.30 -12.28 -31.12
#